data_AF-A0A3D0SPT2-F1
#
_entry.id   AF-A0A3D0SPT2-F1
#
_cell.length_a   1.000
_cell.length_b   1.000
_cell.length_c   1.000
_cell.angle_alpha   90.00
_cell.angle_beta   90.00
_cell.angle_gamma   90.00
#
_symmetry.space_group_name_H-M   'P 1'
#
loop_
_entity.id
_entity.type
_entity.pdbx_description
1 polymer ?
#
loop_
_entity_poly.entity_id
_entity_poly.type
_entity_poly.pdbx_seq_one_letter_code
_entity_poly.pdbx_strand_id
1 'polypeptide(L)'
;MTLTLLLGSDPERVYPVLSVSGFHRPLNDEASNLTATLAGTPYERRDLADPLLGAAAQVYADDTLLMTGILQSVTWSAQEIIVRIES
;
A
#
# COMPACT_ATOMS: atom_id res chain seq x y z
N MET A 1 1.60 -1.09 -17.27
CA MET A 1 1.83 -1.59 -15.91
C MET A 1 0.92 -0.82 -14.99
N THR A 2 -0.05 -1.50 -14.44
CA THR A 2 -0.99 -1.01 -13.42
C THR A 2 -0.43 -1.42 -12.07
N LEU A 3 -0.48 -0.55 -11.06
CA LEU A 3 -0.14 -0.95 -9.69
C LEU A 3 -1.40 -0.81 -8.83
N THR A 4 -1.62 -1.76 -7.94
CA THR A 4 -2.84 -1.79 -7.13
C THR A 4 -2.53 -2.23 -5.71
N LEU A 5 -3.14 -1.54 -4.75
CA LEU A 5 -3.09 -1.86 -3.34
C LEU A 5 -4.48 -2.34 -2.89
N LEU A 6 -4.55 -3.54 -2.33
CA LEU A 6 -5.70 -4.04 -1.59
C LEU A 6 -5.42 -3.86 -0.10
N LEU A 7 -6.36 -3.26 0.64
CA LEU A 7 -6.28 -3.08 2.09
C LEU A 7 -7.52 -3.61 2.80
N GLY A 8 -7.30 -4.30 3.93
CA GLY A 8 -8.35 -4.87 4.75
C GLY A 8 -8.68 -6.31 4.35
N SER A 9 -9.81 -6.81 4.87
CA SER A 9 -10.28 -8.18 4.61
C SER A 9 -11.79 -8.29 4.36
N ASP A 10 -12.60 -7.30 4.74
CA ASP A 10 -14.04 -7.26 4.39
C ASP A 10 -14.71 -5.89 4.65
N PRO A 11 -15.16 -5.14 3.62
CA PRO A 11 -14.74 -5.30 2.23
C PRO A 11 -13.27 -4.87 2.07
N GLU A 12 -12.52 -5.56 1.21
CA GLU A 12 -11.21 -5.09 0.76
C GLU A 12 -11.37 -3.78 -0.01
N ARG A 13 -10.52 -2.81 0.33
CA ARG A 13 -10.47 -1.52 -0.36
C ARG A 13 -9.37 -1.55 -1.40
N VAL A 14 -9.70 -1.09 -2.61
CA VAL A 14 -8.81 -1.11 -3.78
C VAL A 14 -8.34 0.31 -4.09
N TYR A 15 -7.03 0.51 -4.11
CA TYR A 15 -6.42 1.80 -4.44
C TYR A 15 -5.50 1.69 -5.66
N PRO A 16 -5.64 2.59 -6.65
CA PRO A 16 -4.66 2.70 -7.72
C PRO A 16 -3.35 3.26 -7.15
N VAL A 17 -2.25 2.57 -7.44
CA VAL A 17 -0.91 2.97 -7.00
C VAL A 17 -0.20 3.64 -8.18
N LEU A 18 0.41 4.80 -7.93
CA LEU A 18 1.18 5.55 -8.91
C LEU A 18 2.61 5.00 -9.05
N SER A 19 3.23 4.62 -7.93
CA SER A 19 4.57 4.03 -7.92
C SER A 19 4.80 3.21 -6.65
N VAL A 20 5.75 2.27 -6.72
CA VAL A 20 6.25 1.51 -5.58
C VAL A 20 7.77 1.69 -5.47
N SER A 21 8.28 1.75 -4.25
CA SER A 21 9.71 1.89 -3.96
C SER A 21 10.09 1.18 -2.66
N GLY A 22 11.39 1.05 -2.39
CA GLY A 22 11.90 0.42 -1.16
C GLY A 22 11.73 -1.10 -1.10
N PHE A 23 11.07 -1.71 -2.09
CA PHE A 23 10.91 -3.15 -2.20
C PHE A 23 12.27 -3.83 -2.41
N HIS A 24 12.66 -4.63 -1.43
CA HIS A 24 13.75 -5.58 -1.56
C HIS A 24 13.19 -6.98 -1.29
N ARG A 25 13.58 -7.95 -2.12
CA ARG A 25 13.24 -9.35 -1.88
C ARG A 25 14.10 -9.84 -0.72
N PRO A 26 13.51 -10.29 0.40
CA PRO A 26 14.29 -10.69 1.56
C PRO A 26 15.07 -11.95 1.22
N LEU A 27 16.34 -11.99 1.63
CA LEU A 27 17.22 -13.11 1.33
C LEU A 27 17.27 -14.17 2.44
N ASN A 28 16.81 -13.86 3.68
CA ASN A 28 16.74 -14.79 4.82
C ASN A 28 15.83 -14.27 5.96
N ASP A 29 14.55 -14.67 6.01
CA ASP A 29 13.57 -14.31 7.08
C ASP A 29 13.48 -12.82 7.49
N GLU A 30 14.02 -11.92 6.65
CA GLU A 30 14.00 -10.48 6.87
C GLU A 30 12.64 -9.91 6.47
N ALA A 31 12.13 -8.97 7.27
CA ALA A 31 10.91 -8.26 6.95
C ALA A 31 11.10 -7.44 5.67
N SER A 32 10.36 -7.78 4.62
CA SER A 32 10.35 -6.98 3.41
C SER A 32 9.52 -5.73 3.63
N ASN A 33 9.98 -4.60 3.07
CA ASN A 33 9.31 -3.32 3.18
C ASN A 33 8.99 -2.80 1.79
N LEU A 34 7.79 -2.22 1.61
CA LEU A 34 7.39 -1.60 0.36
C LEU A 34 6.66 -0.29 0.67
N THR A 35 7.09 0.77 0.00
CA THR A 35 6.43 2.07 0.02
C THR A 35 5.63 2.24 -1.26
N ALA A 36 4.32 2.45 -1.14
CA ALA A 36 3.43 2.72 -2.26
C ALA A 36 2.95 4.17 -2.22
N THR A 37 2.98 4.83 -3.38
CA THR A 37 2.45 6.19 -3.55
C THR A 37 1.11 6.09 -4.25
N LEU A 38 0.04 6.58 -3.61
CA LEU A 38 -1.30 6.69 -4.16
C LEU A 38 -1.57 8.13 -4.63
N ALA A 39 -2.56 8.28 -5.50
CA ALA A 39 -3.10 9.60 -5.77
C ALA A 39 -3.70 10.19 -4.48
N GLY A 40 -3.58 11.51 -4.31
CA GLY A 40 -4.19 12.22 -3.19
C GLY A 40 -5.60 12.71 -3.50
N THR A 41 -6.42 11.92 -4.21
CA THR A 41 -7.76 12.38 -4.57
C THR A 41 -8.62 12.60 -3.32
N PRO A 42 -9.66 13.45 -3.40
CA PRO A 42 -10.55 13.68 -2.26
C PRO A 42 -11.18 12.39 -1.69
N TYR A 43 -11.40 11.38 -2.54
CA TYR A 43 -11.94 10.08 -2.12
C TYR A 43 -10.92 9.32 -1.28
N GLU A 44 -9.72 9.06 -1.81
CA GLU A 44 -8.65 8.33 -1.12
C GLU A 44 -8.27 9.04 0.19
N ARG A 45 -8.27 10.37 0.17
CA ARG A 45 -8.05 11.19 1.37
C ARG A 45 -9.07 11.00 2.45
N ARG A 46 -10.35 11.05 2.10
CA ARG A 46 -11.41 10.81 3.08
C ARG A 46 -11.32 9.39 3.62
N ASP A 47 -11.04 8.45 2.75
CA ASP A 47 -11.11 7.03 3.07
C ASP A 47 -9.95 6.56 3.97
N LEU A 48 -8.76 7.12 3.77
CA LEU A 48 -7.58 6.84 4.59
C LEU A 48 -7.42 7.82 5.77
N ALA A 49 -8.28 8.84 5.93
CA ALA A 49 -8.20 9.85 6.99
C ALA A 49 -8.16 9.26 8.40
N ASP A 50 -8.78 8.10 8.60
CA ASP A 50 -8.60 7.23 9.76
C ASP A 50 -8.03 5.89 9.26
N PRO A 51 -6.70 5.79 9.11
CA PRO A 51 -6.09 4.68 8.42
C PRO A 51 -6.19 3.42 9.28
N LEU A 52 -6.54 2.30 8.64
CA LEU A 52 -6.57 0.98 9.28
C LEU A 52 -5.14 0.45 9.45
N LEU A 53 -4.32 1.13 10.26
CA LEU A 53 -2.99 0.64 10.60
C LEU A 53 -3.10 -0.76 11.23
N GLY A 54 -2.21 -1.66 10.85
CA GLY A 54 -2.32 -3.07 11.22
C GLY A 54 -3.22 -3.91 10.30
N ALA A 55 -3.92 -3.31 9.33
CA ALA A 55 -4.70 -4.06 8.35
C ALA A 55 -3.79 -4.84 7.39
N ALA A 56 -4.31 -6.01 6.96
CA ALA A 56 -3.72 -6.78 5.88
C ALA A 56 -3.65 -5.93 4.60
N ALA A 57 -2.54 -6.04 3.90
CA ALA A 57 -2.26 -5.32 2.67
C ALA A 57 -1.68 -6.27 1.62
N GLN A 58 -2.12 -6.10 0.37
CA GLN A 58 -1.55 -6.80 -0.78
C GLN A 58 -1.26 -5.80 -1.89
N VAL A 59 -0.09 -5.92 -2.51
CA VAL A 59 0.33 -5.06 -3.60
C VAL A 59 0.50 -5.88 -4.87
N TYR A 60 -0.13 -5.43 -5.95
CA TYR A 60 -0.11 -6.07 -7.25
C TYR A 60 0.52 -5.16 -8.30
N ALA A 61 1.24 -5.77 -9.23
CA ALA A 61 1.61 -5.18 -10.51
C ALA A 61 0.92 -5.93 -11.64
N ASP A 62 0.07 -5.23 -12.36
CA ASP A 62 -0.94 -5.78 -13.26
C ASP A 62 -1.80 -6.79 -12.46
N ASP A 63 -1.56 -8.09 -12.61
CA ASP A 63 -2.24 -9.15 -11.85
C ASP A 63 -1.26 -10.02 -11.04
N THR A 64 0.01 -9.61 -10.95
CA THR A 64 1.04 -10.35 -10.21
C THR A 64 1.18 -9.79 -8.80
N LEU A 65 0.97 -10.64 -7.80
CA LEU A 65 1.22 -10.31 -6.40
C LEU A 65 2.72 -10.00 -6.20
N LEU A 66 3.02 -8.75 -5.84
CA LEU A 66 4.37 -8.29 -5.50
C LEU A 66 4.69 -8.55 -4.03
N MET A 67 3.74 -8.24 -3.15
CA MET A 67 3.94 -8.32 -1.70
C MET A 67 2.62 -8.52 -0.96
N THR A 68 2.67 -9.30 0.12
CA THR A 68 1.65 -9.34 1.16
C THR A 68 2.28 -8.88 2.47
N GLY A 69 1.57 -8.07 3.24
CA GLY A 69 2.07 -7.56 4.51
C GLY A 69 0.99 -6.82 5.28
N ILE A 70 1.42 -5.91 6.14
CA ILE A 70 0.59 -5.11 7.03
C ILE A 70 0.83 -3.63 6.75
N LEU A 71 -0.25 -2.83 6.74
CA LEU A 71 -0.16 -1.38 6.67
C LEU A 71 0.46 -0.81 7.95
N GLN A 72 1.67 -0.27 7.85
CA GLN A 72 2.43 0.29 8.97
C GLN A 72 2.20 1.77 9.15
N SER A 73 2.14 2.53 8.06
CA SER A 73 1.93 3.97 8.12
C SER A 73 1.25 4.53 6.88
N VAL A 74 0.58 5.66 7.08
CA VAL A 74 0.00 6.49 6.02
C VAL A 74 0.46 7.93 6.26
N THR A 75 1.19 8.47 5.30
CA THR A 75 1.71 9.83 5.31
C THR A 75 1.07 10.62 4.18
N TRP A 76 0.74 11.87 4.46
CA TRP A 76 -0.01 12.73 3.55
C TRP A 76 0.85 13.86 3.02
N SER A 77 0.76 14.11 1.72
CA SER A 77 1.27 15.34 1.11
C SER A 77 0.13 16.13 0.48
N ALA A 78 0.44 17.33 -0.02
CA ALA A 78 -0.52 18.18 -0.72
C ALA A 78 -1.08 17.54 -2.00
N GLN A 79 -0.44 16.51 -2.56
CA GLN A 79 -0.83 15.89 -3.84
C GLN A 79 -0.96 14.37 -3.79
N GLU A 80 -0.32 13.72 -2.81
CA GLU A 80 -0.14 12.27 -2.79
C GLU A 80 -0.39 11.71 -1.39
N ILE A 81 -0.59 10.39 -1.34
CA ILE A 81 -0.65 9.60 -0.11
C ILE A 81 0.45 8.57 -0.20
N ILE A 82 1.30 8.52 0.82
CA ILE A 82 2.40 7.56 0.88
C ILE A 82 2.03 6.54 1.95
N VAL A 83 1.97 5.28 1.56
CA VAL A 83 1.68 4.18 2.48
C VAL A 83 2.88 3.24 2.56
N ARG A 84 3.16 2.73 3.76
CA ARG A 84 4.21 1.75 3.99
C ARG A 84 3.62 0.41 4.39
N ILE A 85 4.05 -0.64 3.70
CA ILE A 85 3.67 -2.02 3.93
C ILE A 85 4.91 -2.82 4.37
N GLU A 86 4.74 -3.68 5.36
CA GLU A 86 5.80 -4.54 5.92
C GLU A 86 5.31 -5.98 6.06
N SER A 87 6.12 -6.97 5.67
CA SER A 87 5.80 -8.41 5.73
C SER A 87 6.45 -9.10 6.92
#